data_AF-A0A972RHG1-F1
#
_entry.id   AF-A0A972RHG1-F1
#
_cell.length_a   1.000
_cell.length_b   1.000
_cell.length_c   1.000
_cell.angle_alpha   90.00
_cell.angle_beta   90.00
_cell.angle_gamma   90.00
#
_symmetry.space_group_name_H-M   'P 1'
#
loop_
_entity.id
_entity.type
_entity.pdbx_description
1 polymer ?
#
loop_
_entity_poly.entity_id
_entity_poly.type
_entity_poly.pdbx_seq_one_letter_code
_entity_poly.pdbx_strand_id
1 'polypeptide(L)'
;MKLSKTDEKKYPKLYYYLKNDVPKLSHHSKITKALSKYGQIKKPGLYIVLNYGFGPQVRVITLVRACGEFTPNVKSNELRLHKSLVEKFEKSSGDRILLRTLGATILHELVHWGDDQDGIDYPGEEGELFEKHIYNLSQHHCAFYYSSLITKGIVF
;
A
#
# COMPACT_ATOMS: atom_id res chain seq x y z
N MET A 1 7.33 5.19 -4.90
CA MET A 1 6.02 5.57 -5.48
C MET A 1 5.88 7.10 -5.57
N LYS A 2 4.92 7.67 -6.34
CA LYS A 2 4.77 9.14 -6.45
C LYS A 2 3.34 9.65 -6.68
N LEU A 3 3.04 10.86 -6.24
CA LEU A 3 1.78 11.57 -6.53
C LEU A 3 1.96 12.54 -7.72
N SER A 4 0.85 12.98 -8.32
CA SER A 4 0.89 14.15 -9.21
C SER A 4 1.18 15.43 -8.41
N LYS A 5 1.71 16.50 -9.03
CA LYS A 5 1.93 17.78 -8.33
C LYS A 5 0.65 18.40 -7.78
N THR A 6 -0.48 18.16 -8.43
CA THR A 6 -1.79 18.58 -7.94
C THR A 6 -2.18 17.79 -6.68
N ASP A 7 -1.99 16.47 -6.69
CA ASP A 7 -2.33 15.61 -5.55
C ASP A 7 -1.36 15.79 -4.38
N GLU A 8 -0.08 16.10 -4.62
CA GLU A 8 0.87 16.47 -3.56
C GLU A 8 0.35 17.66 -2.73
N LYS A 9 -0.26 18.64 -3.38
CA LYS A 9 -0.84 19.83 -2.71
C LYS A 9 -2.20 19.53 -2.06
N LYS A 10 -3.00 18.68 -2.70
CA LYS A 10 -4.36 18.36 -2.25
C LYS A 10 -4.39 17.39 -1.07
N TYR A 11 -3.43 16.48 -1.01
CA TYR A 11 -3.32 15.42 0.00
C TYR A 11 -1.96 15.49 0.72
N PRO A 12 -1.70 16.56 1.50
CA PRO A 12 -0.39 16.82 2.08
C PRO A 12 0.05 15.77 3.11
N LYS A 13 -0.88 15.16 3.87
CA LYS A 13 -0.50 14.09 4.82
C LYS A 13 -0.16 12.79 4.11
N LEU A 14 -0.92 12.42 3.07
CA LEU A 14 -0.59 11.28 2.22
C LEU A 14 0.77 11.50 1.54
N TYR A 15 0.99 12.70 0.98
CA TYR A 15 2.28 13.07 0.41
C TYR A 15 3.42 12.91 1.43
N TYR A 16 3.24 13.45 2.65
CA TYR A 16 4.23 13.33 3.71
C TYR A 16 4.50 11.86 4.06
N TYR A 17 3.45 11.05 4.22
CA TYR A 17 3.56 9.63 4.54
C TYR A 17 4.34 8.86 3.45
N LEU A 18 3.96 9.04 2.19
CA LEU A 18 4.66 8.43 1.04
C LEU A 18 6.12 8.88 0.94
N LYS A 19 6.40 10.14 1.28
CA LYS A 19 7.74 10.73 1.15
C LYS A 19 8.68 10.37 2.28
N ASN A 20 8.18 10.30 3.51
CA ASN A 20 9.03 10.25 4.70
C ASN A 20 8.87 8.94 5.48
N ASP A 21 7.70 8.32 5.48
CA ASP A 21 7.42 7.15 6.31
C ASP A 21 7.52 5.83 5.54
N VAL A 22 6.97 5.76 4.32
CA VAL A 22 7.09 4.58 3.46
C VAL A 22 8.56 4.18 3.18
N PRO A 23 9.51 5.10 2.92
CA PRO A 23 10.91 4.72 2.70
C PRO A 23 11.55 4.00 3.90
N LYS A 24 11.13 4.33 5.13
CA LYS A 24 11.63 3.69 6.35
C LYS A 24 11.31 2.20 6.40
N LEU A 25 10.25 1.77 5.71
CA LEU A 25 9.85 0.35 5.60
C LEU A 25 10.93 -0.53 4.96
N SER A 26 11.87 0.06 4.20
CA SER A 26 13.01 -0.66 3.63
C SER A 26 13.95 -1.26 4.69
N HIS A 27 13.92 -0.74 5.92
CA HIS A 27 14.68 -1.28 7.05
C HIS A 27 13.95 -2.39 7.82
N HIS A 28 12.66 -2.63 7.52
CA HIS A 28 11.88 -3.67 8.19
C HIS A 28 12.00 -5.00 7.45
N SER A 29 12.86 -5.88 7.95
CA SER A 29 13.18 -7.17 7.31
C SER A 29 11.96 -8.06 7.05
N LYS A 30 10.93 -8.00 7.92
CA LYS A 30 9.68 -8.73 7.72
C LYS A 30 8.93 -8.23 6.47
N ILE A 31 8.82 -6.91 6.32
CA ILE A 31 8.13 -6.26 5.18
C ILE A 31 8.90 -6.51 3.90
N THR A 32 10.22 -6.27 3.89
CA THR A 32 11.03 -6.45 2.67
C THR A 32 11.11 -7.90 2.22
N LYS A 33 11.12 -8.88 3.14
CA LYS A 33 11.00 -10.31 2.79
C LYS A 33 9.65 -10.64 2.17
N ALA A 34 8.56 -10.11 2.70
CA ALA A 34 7.23 -10.37 2.15
C ALA A 34 7.04 -9.69 0.77
N LEU A 35 7.48 -8.45 0.60
CA LEU A 35 7.49 -7.76 -0.70
C LEU A 35 8.34 -8.52 -1.73
N SER A 36 9.51 -9.02 -1.32
CA SER A 36 10.36 -9.83 -2.20
C SER A 36 9.72 -11.16 -2.60
N LYS A 37 8.89 -11.74 -1.72
CA LYS A 37 8.30 -13.05 -1.93
C LYS A 37 7.04 -12.97 -2.79
N TYR A 38 6.09 -12.11 -2.39
CA TYR A 38 4.76 -12.07 -3.00
C TYR A 38 4.64 -11.04 -4.11
N GLY A 39 5.40 -9.94 -4.05
CA GLY A 39 5.46 -8.98 -5.16
C GLY A 39 6.66 -9.19 -6.07
N GLN A 40 7.41 -10.29 -5.89
CA GLN A 40 8.59 -10.65 -6.67
C GLN A 40 9.66 -9.53 -6.82
N ILE A 41 9.63 -8.52 -5.93
CA ILE A 41 10.51 -7.35 -6.02
C ILE A 41 11.91 -7.73 -5.52
N LYS A 42 12.89 -7.74 -6.43
CA LYS A 42 14.29 -8.03 -6.10
C LYS A 42 14.85 -7.01 -5.11
N LYS A 43 15.80 -7.44 -4.25
CA LYS A 43 16.40 -6.60 -3.19
C LYS A 43 16.86 -5.21 -3.62
N PRO A 44 17.61 -5.01 -4.73
CA PRO A 44 17.97 -3.67 -5.18
C PRO A 44 16.73 -2.82 -5.53
N GLY A 45 15.70 -3.44 -6.11
CA GLY A 45 14.43 -2.80 -6.46
C GLY A 45 13.58 -2.40 -5.25
N LEU A 46 13.67 -3.11 -4.12
CA LEU A 46 12.90 -2.80 -2.91
C LEU A 46 13.25 -1.43 -2.32
N TYR A 47 14.54 -1.11 -2.23
CA TYR A 47 14.96 0.20 -1.74
C TYR A 47 14.50 1.31 -2.69
N ILE A 48 14.55 1.06 -4.00
CA ILE A 48 14.13 2.04 -5.01
C ILE A 48 12.62 2.26 -4.95
N VAL A 49 11.80 1.21 -4.96
CA VAL A 49 10.34 1.33 -5.09
C VAL A 49 9.67 1.96 -3.86
N LEU A 50 10.23 1.72 -2.68
CA LEU A 50 9.77 2.33 -1.41
C LEU A 50 10.18 3.79 -1.28
N ASN A 51 11.20 4.23 -2.03
CA ASN A 51 11.55 5.65 -2.07
C ASN A 51 10.54 6.45 -2.90
N TYR A 52 10.26 7.66 -2.42
CA TYR A 52 9.39 8.57 -3.13
C TYR A 52 10.00 9.02 -4.47
N GLY A 53 9.17 9.12 -5.50
CA GLY A 53 9.59 9.51 -6.85
C GLY A 53 9.87 8.34 -7.80
N PHE A 54 10.09 7.13 -7.26
CA PHE A 54 10.36 5.92 -8.06
C PHE A 54 9.16 4.97 -8.10
N GLY A 55 9.08 4.00 -9.01
CA GLY A 55 7.96 3.04 -9.06
C GLY A 55 6.60 3.66 -9.47
N PRO A 56 5.48 3.12 -8.98
CA PRO A 56 4.16 3.45 -9.50
C PRO A 56 3.66 4.83 -9.09
N GLN A 57 2.81 5.40 -9.95
CA GLN A 57 2.01 6.58 -9.66
C GLN A 57 0.87 6.19 -8.73
N VAL A 58 0.71 6.92 -7.63
CA VAL A 58 -0.45 6.81 -6.74
C VAL A 58 -1.51 7.78 -7.23
N ARG A 59 -2.74 7.31 -7.40
CA ARG A 59 -3.91 8.13 -7.74
C ARG A 59 -4.99 8.00 -6.68
N VAL A 60 -5.62 9.12 -6.35
CA VAL A 60 -6.75 9.15 -5.43
C VAL A 60 -8.04 9.27 -6.23
N ILE A 61 -8.83 8.19 -6.30
CA ILE A 61 -10.05 8.12 -7.10
C ILE A 61 -11.20 7.49 -6.30
N THR A 62 -12.44 7.67 -6.75
CA THR A 62 -13.57 6.95 -6.15
C THR A 62 -13.57 5.52 -6.65
N LEU A 63 -13.43 4.55 -5.75
CA LEU A 63 -13.53 3.11 -6.05
C LEU A 63 -14.88 2.56 -5.56
N VAL A 64 -15.35 1.46 -6.14
CA VAL A 64 -16.58 0.79 -5.70
C VAL A 64 -16.19 -0.45 -4.89
N ARG A 65 -16.56 -0.48 -3.60
CA ARG A 65 -16.33 -1.63 -2.69
C ARG A 65 -14.85 -2.03 -2.49
N ALA A 66 -13.91 -1.11 -2.75
CA ALA A 66 -12.48 -1.31 -2.56
C ALA A 66 -11.80 -0.09 -1.91
N CYS A 67 -10.68 -0.34 -1.23
CA CYS A 67 -9.88 0.69 -0.55
C CYS A 67 -8.65 1.06 -1.36
N GLY A 68 -8.12 0.11 -2.10
CA GLY A 68 -7.14 0.29 -3.15
C GLY A 68 -7.54 -0.54 -4.37
N GLU A 69 -6.89 -0.28 -5.49
CA GLU A 69 -7.00 -1.11 -6.67
C GLU A 69 -5.72 -0.97 -7.52
N PHE A 70 -5.25 -2.11 -8.01
CA PHE A 70 -4.27 -2.22 -9.07
C PHE A 70 -4.91 -2.97 -10.25
N THR A 71 -4.68 -2.50 -11.47
CA THR A 71 -5.10 -3.21 -12.69
C THR A 71 -3.89 -3.84 -13.34
N PRO A 72 -3.82 -5.17 -13.45
CA PRO A 72 -2.68 -5.86 -14.06
C PRO A 72 -2.64 -5.63 -15.57
N ASN A 73 -1.43 -5.42 -16.09
CA ASN A 73 -1.07 -5.37 -17.51
C ASN A 73 0.43 -5.09 -17.56
N VAL A 74 1.19 -5.79 -18.41
CA VAL A 74 2.61 -5.50 -18.65
C VAL A 74 2.80 -4.00 -18.94
N LYS A 75 3.43 -3.27 -17.99
CA LYS A 75 3.63 -1.80 -17.92
C LYS A 75 2.59 -1.00 -17.11
N SER A 76 1.71 -1.65 -16.36
CA SER A 76 0.84 -0.97 -15.41
C SER A 76 1.70 -0.31 -14.34
N ASN A 77 1.46 0.98 -14.11
CA ASN A 77 2.30 1.79 -13.23
C ASN A 77 1.45 2.73 -12.36
N GLU A 78 0.27 2.26 -11.99
CA GLU A 78 -0.72 3.04 -11.25
C GLU A 78 -1.29 2.24 -10.08
N LEU A 79 -1.14 2.77 -8.86
CA LEU A 79 -1.87 2.30 -7.67
C LEU A 79 -3.02 3.28 -7.41
N ARG A 80 -4.24 2.78 -7.29
CA ARG A 80 -5.41 3.60 -6.98
C ARG A 80 -5.74 3.47 -5.50
N LEU A 81 -6.03 4.58 -4.84
CA LEU A 81 -6.50 4.64 -3.47
C LEU A 81 -7.90 5.24 -3.45
N HIS A 82 -8.78 4.65 -2.64
CA HIS A 82 -10.15 5.12 -2.50
C HIS A 82 -10.19 6.51 -1.86
N LYS A 83 -10.81 7.46 -2.55
CA LYS A 83 -10.86 8.89 -2.17
C LYS A 83 -11.34 9.14 -0.75
N SER A 84 -12.41 8.47 -0.31
CA SER A 84 -12.93 8.66 1.06
C SER A 84 -11.97 8.19 2.16
N LEU A 85 -11.14 7.15 1.92
CA LEU A 85 -10.12 6.72 2.87
C LEU A 85 -9.03 7.79 3.02
N VAL A 86 -8.53 8.29 1.88
CA VAL A 86 -7.52 9.36 1.86
C VAL A 86 -8.05 10.64 2.50
N GLU A 87 -9.27 11.07 2.16
CA GLU A 87 -9.87 12.28 2.73
C GLU A 87 -10.13 12.17 4.23
N LYS A 88 -10.49 10.98 4.74
CA LYS A 88 -10.56 10.72 6.18
C LYS A 88 -9.19 10.82 6.84
N PHE A 89 -8.17 10.22 6.24
CA PHE A 89 -6.80 10.30 6.74
C PHE A 89 -6.29 11.75 6.79
N GLU A 90 -6.52 12.52 5.72
CA GLU A 90 -6.16 13.95 5.66
C GLU A 90 -6.82 14.78 6.78
N LYS A 91 -8.08 14.48 7.12
CA LYS A 91 -8.82 15.17 8.18
C LYS A 91 -8.49 14.66 9.58
N SER A 92 -7.89 13.49 9.72
CA SER A 92 -7.60 12.87 11.02
C SER A 92 -6.45 13.55 11.76
N SER A 93 -6.49 13.54 13.09
CA SER A 93 -5.42 14.03 13.96
C SER A 93 -4.56 12.88 14.50
N GLY A 94 -3.92 12.14 13.59
CA GLY A 94 -3.04 11.01 13.96
C GLY A 94 -3.79 9.72 14.28
N ASP A 95 -4.91 9.46 13.61
CA ASP A 95 -5.66 8.22 13.76
C ASP A 95 -4.81 7.02 13.29
N ARG A 96 -4.38 6.20 14.25
CA ARG A 96 -3.52 5.04 14.01
C ARG A 96 -4.22 3.95 13.21
N ILE A 97 -5.54 3.85 13.32
CA ILE A 97 -6.33 2.90 12.54
C ILE A 97 -6.30 3.33 11.08
N LEU A 98 -6.64 4.60 10.78
CA LEU A 98 -6.62 5.11 9.40
C LEU A 98 -5.22 5.02 8.78
N LEU A 99 -4.17 5.34 9.55
CA LEU A 99 -2.78 5.21 9.09
C LEU A 99 -2.44 3.76 8.76
N ARG A 100 -2.83 2.80 9.63
CA ARG A 100 -2.59 1.38 9.39
C ARG A 100 -3.36 0.89 8.15
N THR A 101 -4.64 1.25 8.02
CA THR A 101 -5.44 0.88 6.85
C THR A 101 -4.82 1.42 5.57
N LEU A 102 -4.48 2.71 5.54
CA LEU A 102 -3.87 3.37 4.38
C LEU A 102 -2.52 2.73 4.01
N GLY A 103 -1.65 2.51 5.00
CA GLY A 103 -0.35 1.89 4.80
C GLY A 103 -0.46 0.45 4.29
N ALA A 104 -1.38 -0.34 4.86
CA ALA A 104 -1.62 -1.70 4.40
C ALA A 104 -2.17 -1.73 2.97
N THR A 105 -3.15 -0.88 2.64
CA THR A 105 -3.67 -0.75 1.27
C THR A 105 -2.56 -0.39 0.28
N ILE A 106 -1.71 0.59 0.60
CA ILE A 106 -0.60 0.97 -0.29
C ILE A 106 0.36 -0.20 -0.53
N LEU A 107 0.72 -0.95 0.52
CA LEU A 107 1.63 -2.09 0.40
C LEU A 107 0.99 -3.28 -0.33
N HIS A 108 -0.31 -3.50 -0.12
CA HIS A 108 -1.10 -4.49 -0.83
C HIS A 108 -1.08 -4.23 -2.35
N GLU A 109 -1.46 -3.02 -2.77
CA GLU A 109 -1.42 -2.68 -4.20
C GLU A 109 0.00 -2.68 -4.77
N LEU A 110 1.00 -2.33 -3.95
CA LEU A 110 2.41 -2.38 -4.35
C LEU A 110 2.88 -3.82 -4.61
N VAL A 111 2.33 -4.79 -3.88
CA VAL A 111 2.63 -6.21 -4.09
C VAL A 111 2.13 -6.66 -5.47
N HIS A 112 0.86 -6.38 -5.79
CA HIS A 112 0.33 -6.68 -7.13
C HIS A 112 1.11 -5.96 -8.23
N TRP A 113 1.47 -4.69 -8.03
CA TRP A 113 2.32 -3.98 -8.97
C TRP A 113 3.67 -4.65 -9.17
N GLY A 114 4.31 -5.09 -8.09
CA GLY A 114 5.61 -5.75 -8.16
C GLY A 114 5.56 -7.05 -8.95
N ASP A 115 4.54 -7.87 -8.68
CA ASP A 115 4.31 -9.16 -9.32
C ASP A 115 4.08 -9.03 -10.83
N ASP A 116 3.30 -8.02 -11.24
CA ASP A 116 3.00 -7.73 -12.64
C ASP A 116 4.22 -7.32 -13.50
N GLN A 117 5.38 -6.96 -12.89
CA GLN A 117 6.51 -6.38 -13.63
C GLN A 117 7.31 -7.35 -14.49
N ASP A 118 7.32 -8.65 -14.18
CA ASP A 118 8.06 -9.66 -14.95
C ASP A 118 7.15 -10.60 -15.77
N GLY A 119 5.82 -10.41 -15.66
CA GLY A 119 4.81 -11.22 -16.34
C GLY A 119 4.67 -12.64 -15.79
N ILE A 120 5.28 -12.94 -14.63
CA ILE A 120 5.15 -14.21 -13.92
C ILE A 120 4.28 -13.98 -12.69
N ASP A 121 3.03 -14.38 -12.80
CA ASP A 121 2.03 -14.29 -11.73
C ASP A 121 2.39 -15.22 -10.56
N TYR A 122 2.50 -14.65 -9.36
CA TYR A 122 2.55 -15.45 -8.14
C TYR A 122 1.15 -16.04 -7.89
N PRO A 123 1.01 -17.33 -7.55
CA PRO A 123 -0.32 -17.92 -7.43
C PRO A 123 -1.08 -17.40 -6.19
N GLY A 124 -2.24 -16.77 -6.41
CA GLY A 124 -3.24 -16.50 -5.38
C GLY A 124 -3.78 -15.07 -5.43
N GLU A 125 -3.88 -14.46 -4.25
CA GLU A 125 -4.07 -13.02 -4.10
C GLU A 125 -2.88 -12.53 -3.27
N GLU A 126 -1.91 -11.93 -3.94
CA GLU A 126 -0.56 -11.69 -3.42
C GLU A 126 -0.59 -10.66 -2.29
N GLY A 127 -1.47 -9.68 -2.40
CA GLY A 127 -1.68 -8.65 -1.39
C GLY A 127 -2.20 -9.21 -0.08
N GLU A 128 -3.15 -10.14 -0.11
CA GLU A 128 -3.68 -10.88 1.04
C GLU A 128 -2.62 -11.81 1.61
N LEU A 129 -1.85 -12.49 0.76
CA LEU A 129 -0.74 -13.34 1.21
C LEU A 129 0.34 -12.52 1.92
N PHE A 130 0.62 -11.32 1.42
CA PHE A 130 1.46 -10.33 2.08
C PHE A 130 0.87 -9.90 3.42
N GLU A 131 -0.41 -9.53 3.48
CA GLU A 131 -1.08 -9.10 4.70
C GLU A 131 -1.12 -10.21 5.77
N LYS A 132 -1.41 -11.45 5.37
CA LYS A 132 -1.34 -12.65 6.23
C LYS A 132 0.06 -12.80 6.82
N HIS A 133 1.10 -12.61 6.01
CA HIS A 133 2.48 -12.69 6.47
C HIS A 133 2.82 -11.59 7.48
N ILE A 134 2.47 -10.33 7.19
CA ILE A 134 2.88 -9.18 8.01
C ILE A 134 2.01 -9.02 9.26
N TYR A 135 0.68 -9.08 9.09
CA TYR A 135 -0.30 -8.72 10.10
C TYR A 135 -1.02 -9.92 10.72
N ASN A 136 -0.83 -11.14 10.19
CA ASN A 136 -1.55 -12.34 10.62
C ASN A 136 -3.08 -12.17 10.56
N LEU A 137 -3.56 -11.45 9.54
CA LEU A 137 -4.98 -11.20 9.26
C LEU A 137 -5.46 -12.14 8.16
N SER A 138 -6.66 -12.70 8.29
CA SER A 138 -7.18 -13.74 7.39
C SER A 138 -8.21 -13.25 6.35
N GLN A 139 -8.49 -11.94 6.22
CA GLN A 139 -9.50 -11.44 5.27
C GLN A 139 -9.34 -9.95 4.90
N HIS A 140 -9.68 -9.62 3.64
CA HIS A 140 -9.69 -8.30 3.01
C HIS A 140 -9.84 -7.10 3.97
N HIS A 141 -8.76 -6.32 4.07
CA HIS A 141 -8.62 -5.13 4.92
C HIS A 141 -9.72 -4.06 4.74
N CYS A 142 -10.34 -4.00 3.56
CA CYS A 142 -11.32 -2.95 3.27
C CYS A 142 -12.69 -3.19 3.94
N ALA A 143 -13.08 -4.44 4.18
CA ALA A 143 -14.38 -4.78 4.76
C ALA A 143 -14.41 -4.66 6.30
N PHE A 144 -13.27 -4.87 6.96
CA PHE A 144 -13.22 -4.94 8.43
C PHE A 144 -13.24 -3.57 9.12
N TYR A 145 -12.79 -2.49 8.48
CA TYR A 145 -12.73 -1.18 9.16
C TYR A 145 -14.07 -0.44 9.25
N TYR A 146 -15.12 -0.93 8.60
CA TYR A 146 -16.50 -0.45 8.81
C TYR A 146 -17.29 -1.27 9.83
N SER A 147 -16.76 -2.39 10.33
CA SER A 147 -17.45 -3.25 11.31
C SER A 147 -16.45 -4.08 12.13
N SER A 148 -16.35 -3.74 13.42
CA SER A 148 -15.71 -4.49 14.52
C SER A 148 -14.22 -4.23 14.84
N LEU A 149 -13.93 -4.45 16.12
CA LEU A 149 -12.92 -3.85 16.99
C LEU A 149 -11.63 -4.68 17.12
N ILE A 150 -10.59 -4.02 17.63
CA ILE A 150 -9.66 -4.47 18.69
C ILE A 150 -9.15 -5.93 18.60
N THR A 151 -7.86 -6.11 18.28
CA THR A 151 -6.82 -6.69 19.18
C THR A 151 -5.54 -7.04 18.42
N LYS A 152 -4.43 -7.05 19.17
CA LYS A 152 -3.07 -7.51 18.85
C LYS A 152 -2.13 -6.41 18.36
N GLY A 153 -1.45 -5.86 19.37
CA GLY A 153 -0.45 -4.82 19.29
C GLY A 153 0.72 -5.17 18.37
N ILE A 154 0.66 -4.63 17.16
CA ILE A 154 1.86 -4.32 16.39
C ILE A 154 1.94 -2.80 16.40
N VAL A 155 2.75 -2.32 17.34
CA VAL A 155 3.14 -0.92 17.49
C VAL A 155 4.20 -0.66 16.41
N PHE A 156 3.88 0.22 15.46
CA PHE A 156 4.87 1.12 14.87
C PHE A 156 4.90 2.38 15.74
#